data_AF-A0A959F693-F1
#
_entry.id   AF-A0A959F693-F1
#
_cell.length_a   1.000
_cell.length_b   1.000
_cell.length_c   1.000
_cell.angle_alpha   90.00
_cell.angle_beta   90.00
_cell.angle_gamma   90.00
#
_symmetry.space_group_name_H-M   'P 1'
#
loop_
_entity.id
_entity.type
_entity.pdbx_description
1 polymer ?
#
loop_
_entity_poly.entity_id
_entity_poly.type
_entity_poly.pdbx_seq_one_letter_code
_entity_poly.pdbx_strand_id
1 'polypeptide(L)'
;VYYWRVSPDSTIAQGYRWRQSSFVFLPQETGGWNQSHFFQFSRDEFVNTELPEDTRRLKYIDDVIDLKIQNCIYDFPSRIPRYYRGNEALGSYIGSLITNTVKAGVFIAVLDTVNILPIPSDGAGQYGEDYGPAGFNGYIFKTDDVTQRGEVIDFLESIEPGNYVVFF
;
A
#
# COMPACT_ATOMS: atom_id res chain seq x y z
N VAL A 1 -22.40 -14.78 -26.91
CA VAL A 1 -21.34 -15.81 -26.93
C VAL A 1 -22.00 -17.15 -27.14
N TYR A 2 -21.50 -17.97 -28.06
CA TYR A 2 -21.96 -19.33 -28.29
C TYR A 2 -21.01 -20.32 -27.60
N TYR A 3 -21.57 -21.41 -27.08
CA TYR A 3 -20.83 -22.42 -26.35
C TYR A 3 -21.03 -23.78 -27.02
N TRP A 4 -19.95 -24.52 -27.21
CA TRP A 4 -20.03 -25.90 -27.66
C TRP A 4 -19.06 -26.76 -26.88
N ARG A 5 -19.48 -28.01 -26.61
CA ARG A 5 -18.68 -29.03 -25.97
C ARG A 5 -18.75 -30.32 -26.80
N VAL A 6 -17.64 -31.02 -26.91
CA VAL A 6 -17.57 -32.33 -27.57
C VAL A 6 -16.81 -33.32 -26.69
N SER A 7 -17.26 -34.56 -26.67
CA SER A 7 -16.53 -35.68 -26.09
C SER A 7 -16.69 -36.92 -26.95
N PRO A 8 -15.70 -37.83 -27.00
CA PRO A 8 -15.92 -39.17 -27.49
C PRO A 8 -17.01 -39.86 -26.63
N ASP A 9 -18.03 -40.41 -27.26
CA ASP A 9 -19.19 -41.02 -26.57
C ASP A 9 -19.03 -42.53 -26.34
N SER A 10 -17.97 -43.18 -26.86
CA SER A 10 -17.96 -44.64 -26.98
C SER A 10 -16.60 -45.37 -27.00
N THR A 11 -15.49 -44.76 -26.58
CA THR A 11 -14.23 -45.53 -26.38
C THR A 11 -14.21 -46.16 -24.98
N ILE A 12 -14.60 -47.45 -24.93
CA ILE A 12 -14.82 -48.29 -23.73
C ILE A 12 -13.72 -48.20 -22.65
N ALA A 13 -12.49 -47.82 -23.02
CA ALA A 13 -11.36 -47.75 -22.09
C ALA A 13 -11.07 -46.35 -21.49
N GLN A 14 -11.65 -45.24 -21.98
CA GLN A 14 -11.20 -43.88 -21.63
C GLN A 14 -12.27 -42.89 -21.16
N GLY A 15 -13.55 -43.25 -21.17
CA GLY A 15 -14.65 -42.40 -20.68
C GLY A 15 -14.81 -41.07 -21.43
N TYR A 16 -15.65 -40.17 -20.89
CA TYR A 16 -15.91 -38.86 -21.49
C TYR A 16 -14.73 -37.90 -21.32
N ARG A 17 -14.07 -37.56 -22.43
CA ARG A 17 -13.06 -36.49 -22.50
C ARG A 17 -13.65 -35.23 -23.12
N TRP A 18 -14.19 -34.35 -22.29
CA TRP A 18 -14.81 -33.11 -22.74
C TRP A 18 -13.77 -32.10 -23.25
N ARG A 19 -13.97 -31.62 -24.47
CA ARG A 19 -13.36 -30.40 -25.00
C ARG A 19 -14.44 -29.33 -25.10
N GLN A 20 -14.12 -28.11 -24.69
CA GLN A 20 -15.01 -26.97 -24.69
C GLN A 20 -14.39 -25.86 -25.52
N SER A 21 -15.22 -25.10 -26.24
CA SER A 21 -14.82 -23.86 -26.90
C SER A 21 -16.00 -22.89 -26.93
N SER A 22 -15.67 -21.59 -26.89
CA SER A 22 -16.61 -20.49 -27.00
C SER A 22 -16.21 -19.59 -28.17
N PHE A 23 -17.19 -19.08 -28.90
CA PHE A 23 -16.96 -18.12 -29.98
C PHE A 23 -18.08 -17.06 -30.03
N VAL A 24 -17.81 -15.97 -30.73
CA VAL A 24 -18.79 -14.93 -31.02
C VAL A 24 -18.94 -14.84 -32.54
N PHE A 25 -20.18 -14.75 -33.00
CA PHE A 25 -20.49 -14.51 -34.41
C PHE A 25 -21.02 -13.08 -34.56
N LEU A 26 -20.32 -12.27 -35.35
CA LEU A 26 -20.72 -10.91 -35.71
C LEU A 26 -20.88 -10.87 -37.24
N PRO A 27 -22.08 -10.61 -37.77
CA PRO A 27 -22.27 -10.48 -39.21
C PRO A 27 -21.35 -9.39 -39.78
N GLN A 28 -20.73 -9.65 -40.94
CA GLN A 28 -19.79 -8.77 -41.63
C GLN A 28 -18.38 -8.65 -41.02
N GLU A 29 -18.09 -9.30 -39.90
CA GLU A 29 -16.75 -9.39 -39.32
C GLU A 29 -16.11 -10.75 -39.69
N THR A 30 -14.91 -10.73 -40.26
CA THR A 30 -14.24 -11.95 -40.76
C THR A 30 -13.11 -12.46 -39.86
N GLY A 31 -12.82 -11.76 -38.76
CA GLY A 31 -11.80 -12.15 -37.79
C GLY A 31 -11.75 -11.22 -36.59
N GLY A 32 -11.02 -11.63 -35.56
CA GLY A 32 -10.81 -10.83 -34.35
C GLY A 32 -10.61 -11.69 -33.12
N TRP A 33 -10.08 -11.07 -32.08
CA TRP A 33 -10.05 -11.64 -30.74
C TRP A 33 -11.09 -10.95 -29.88
N ASN A 34 -11.73 -11.69 -28.98
CA ASN A 34 -12.83 -11.18 -28.18
C ASN A 34 -12.76 -11.74 -26.75
N GLN A 35 -12.89 -10.83 -25.77
CA GLN A 35 -12.85 -11.10 -24.32
C GLN A 35 -14.24 -11.24 -23.67
N SER A 36 -15.16 -11.99 -24.27
CA SER A 36 -16.55 -12.06 -23.74
C SER A 36 -16.78 -13.20 -22.76
N HIS A 37 -15.76 -14.00 -22.41
CA HIS A 37 -16.01 -15.21 -21.64
C HIS A 37 -14.94 -15.55 -20.59
N PHE A 38 -15.40 -15.68 -19.33
CA PHE A 38 -14.60 -16.01 -18.15
C PHE A 38 -13.69 -17.24 -18.36
N PHE A 39 -14.21 -18.35 -18.88
CA PHE A 39 -13.40 -19.57 -19.04
C PHE A 39 -12.36 -19.48 -20.16
N GLN A 40 -12.30 -18.40 -20.96
CA GLN A 40 -11.18 -18.19 -21.89
C GLN A 40 -9.86 -18.07 -21.13
N PHE A 41 -9.87 -17.44 -19.95
CA PHE A 41 -8.72 -17.24 -19.09
C PHE A 41 -8.45 -18.40 -18.14
N SER A 42 -9.32 -19.42 -18.11
CA SER A 42 -9.20 -20.55 -17.16
C SER A 42 -7.96 -21.42 -17.38
N ARG A 43 -7.28 -21.26 -18.52
CA ARG A 43 -6.05 -21.98 -18.89
C ARG A 43 -4.82 -21.07 -18.96
N ASP A 44 -4.99 -19.79 -18.66
CA ASP A 44 -3.90 -18.83 -18.71
C ASP A 44 -3.11 -18.86 -17.40
N GLU A 45 -1.83 -18.50 -17.47
CA GLU A 45 -1.00 -18.27 -16.30
C GLU A 45 -1.15 -16.82 -15.87
N PHE A 46 -1.43 -16.59 -14.60
CA PHE A 46 -1.53 -15.25 -14.03
C PHE A 46 -0.26 -14.91 -13.23
N VAL A 47 0.24 -13.69 -13.39
CA VAL A 47 1.34 -13.12 -12.59
C VAL A 47 0.83 -11.87 -11.89
N ASN A 48 0.95 -11.81 -10.56
CA ASN A 48 0.44 -10.74 -9.70
C ASN A 48 -1.06 -10.41 -9.90
N THR A 49 -1.80 -11.32 -10.52
CA THR A 49 -3.23 -11.18 -10.79
C THR A 49 -3.91 -12.51 -10.50
N GLU A 50 -5.19 -12.43 -10.18
CA GLU A 50 -6.04 -13.60 -10.03
C GLU A 50 -7.40 -13.34 -10.66
N LEU A 51 -8.08 -14.43 -11.01
CA LEU A 51 -9.42 -14.41 -11.58
C LEU A 51 -10.37 -15.23 -10.69
N PRO A 52 -10.85 -14.64 -9.57
CA PRO A 52 -11.70 -15.35 -8.62
C PRO A 52 -13.02 -15.79 -9.26
N GLU A 53 -13.46 -17.02 -8.98
CA GLU A 53 -14.66 -17.61 -9.60
C GLU A 53 -15.97 -16.94 -9.15
N ASP A 54 -15.97 -16.37 -7.94
CA ASP A 54 -17.09 -15.67 -7.33
C ASP A 54 -17.38 -14.31 -8.00
N THR A 55 -16.33 -13.52 -8.28
CA THR A 55 -16.45 -12.20 -8.90
C THR A 55 -16.39 -12.25 -10.42
N ARG A 56 -15.72 -13.28 -10.97
CA ARG A 56 -15.44 -13.43 -12.40
C ARG A 56 -14.77 -12.21 -13.02
N ARG A 57 -13.97 -11.48 -12.23
CA ARG A 57 -13.24 -10.28 -12.65
C ARG A 57 -11.76 -10.46 -12.33
N LEU A 58 -10.91 -10.11 -13.29
CA LEU A 58 -9.47 -10.07 -13.05
C LEU A 58 -9.18 -9.01 -11.99
N LYS A 59 -8.47 -9.37 -10.93
CA LYS A 59 -7.96 -8.42 -9.95
C LYS A 59 -6.47 -8.66 -9.70
N TYR A 60 -5.78 -7.65 -9.17
CA TYR A 60 -4.45 -7.84 -8.63
C TYR A 60 -4.54 -8.70 -7.36
N ILE A 61 -3.48 -9.46 -7.08
CA ILE A 61 -3.37 -10.14 -5.79
C ILE A 61 -3.24 -9.09 -4.67
N ASP A 62 -3.75 -9.43 -3.50
CA ASP A 62 -3.66 -8.55 -2.35
C ASP A 62 -2.21 -8.58 -1.81
N ASP A 63 -1.61 -7.40 -1.61
CA ASP A 63 -0.33 -7.26 -0.93
C ASP A 63 -0.56 -6.87 0.54
N VAL A 64 0.22 -7.45 1.45
CA VAL A 64 0.12 -7.19 2.88
C VAL A 64 1.40 -6.50 3.34
N ILE A 65 1.27 -5.22 3.65
CA ILE A 65 2.36 -4.42 4.22
C ILE A 65 2.17 -4.34 5.74
N ASP A 66 3.19 -4.76 6.48
CA ASP A 66 3.21 -4.75 7.94
C ASP A 66 3.84 -3.44 8.46
N LEU A 67 3.06 -2.60 9.14
CA LEU A 67 3.54 -1.37 9.80
C LEU A 67 3.56 -1.59 11.31
N LYS A 68 4.74 -1.49 11.93
CA LYS A 68 4.90 -1.60 13.39
C LYS A 68 5.29 -0.26 13.97
N ILE A 69 4.65 0.10 15.08
CA ILE A 69 4.96 1.31 15.86
C ILE A 69 5.47 0.87 17.22
N GLN A 70 6.70 1.25 17.54
CA GLN A 70 7.28 1.12 18.86
C GLN A 70 7.13 2.46 19.59
N ASN A 71 6.07 2.59 20.38
CA ASN A 71 5.94 3.72 21.30
C ASN A 71 6.56 3.37 22.65
N CYS A 72 7.40 4.24 23.20
CA CYS A 72 8.04 4.04 24.49
C CYS A 72 8.46 5.37 25.12
N ILE A 73 8.68 5.36 26.44
CA ILE A 73 9.37 6.48 27.09
C ILE A 73 10.77 6.57 26.49
N TYR A 74 11.11 7.77 26.02
CA TYR A 74 12.41 8.04 25.44
C TYR A 74 13.52 7.91 26.49
N ASP A 75 14.42 6.96 26.26
CA ASP A 75 15.59 6.69 27.11
C ASP A 75 16.74 6.24 26.20
N PHE A 76 17.55 7.18 25.73
CA PHE A 76 18.62 6.86 24.79
C PHE A 76 19.83 6.21 25.48
N PRO A 77 20.46 5.17 24.90
CA PRO A 77 20.14 4.51 23.62
C PRO A 77 19.15 3.34 23.73
N SER A 78 18.71 3.01 24.95
CA SER A 78 17.97 1.80 25.30
C SER A 78 16.58 1.70 24.67
N ARG A 79 15.82 2.80 24.64
CA ARG A 79 14.43 2.87 24.20
C ARG A 79 14.19 4.16 23.42
N ILE A 80 13.85 4.02 22.15
CA ILE A 80 13.60 5.14 21.25
C ILE A 80 12.28 4.87 20.52
N PRO A 81 11.33 5.82 20.50
CA PRO A 81 10.14 5.71 19.66
C PRO A 81 10.51 5.59 18.18
N ARG A 82 9.95 4.58 17.51
CA ARG A 82 10.30 4.19 16.14
C ARG A 82 9.10 3.63 15.40
N TYR A 83 9.13 3.70 14.07
CA TYR A 83 8.19 2.98 13.22
C TYR A 83 8.94 2.17 12.16
N TYR A 84 8.33 1.06 11.75
CA TYR A 84 8.95 0.03 10.94
C TYR A 84 8.02 -0.44 9.83
N ARG A 85 8.59 -0.75 8.67
CA ARG A 85 7.91 -1.51 7.60
C ARG A 85 8.51 -2.93 7.59
N GLY A 86 7.71 -3.91 7.99
CA GLY A 86 8.16 -5.26 8.29
C GLY A 86 9.17 -5.28 9.44
N ASN A 87 10.46 -5.44 9.11
CA ASN A 87 11.56 -5.43 10.06
C ASN A 87 12.55 -4.26 9.84
N GLU A 88 12.31 -3.41 8.85
CA GLU A 88 13.13 -2.24 8.56
C GLU A 88 12.65 -1.03 9.36
N ALA A 89 13.55 -0.39 10.11
CA ALA A 89 13.24 0.86 10.81
C ALA A 89 13.26 2.02 9.81
N LEU A 90 12.12 2.70 9.65
CA LEU A 90 11.98 3.79 8.68
C LEU A 90 12.27 5.16 9.28
N GLY A 91 11.99 5.35 10.56
CA GLY A 91 12.24 6.61 11.26
C GLY A 91 12.12 6.48 12.78
N SER A 92 12.62 7.50 13.47
CA SER A 92 12.73 7.50 14.93
C SER A 92 12.70 8.90 15.50
N TYR A 93 12.11 9.07 16.69
CA TYR A 93 12.26 10.32 17.44
C TYR A 93 13.68 10.47 17.98
N ILE A 94 14.38 11.50 17.51
CA ILE A 94 15.79 11.79 17.86
C ILE A 94 15.98 13.19 18.44
N GLY A 95 14.90 13.86 18.85
CA GLY A 95 14.88 15.26 19.30
C GLY A 95 15.99 15.57 20.31
N SER A 96 16.12 14.78 21.37
CA SER A 96 17.09 15.05 22.43
C SER A 96 18.55 14.76 22.06
N LEU A 97 18.83 14.00 21.00
CA LEU A 97 20.22 13.61 20.63
C LEU A 97 20.88 14.60 19.70
N ILE A 98 20.13 15.04 18.69
CA ILE A 98 20.71 15.79 17.57
C ILE A 98 20.41 17.27 17.69
N THR A 99 19.26 17.63 18.27
CA THR A 99 18.79 19.02 18.26
C THR A 99 19.25 19.80 19.49
N ASN A 100 19.50 19.12 20.63
CA ASN A 100 19.63 19.71 21.98
C ASN A 100 18.49 20.68 22.39
N THR A 101 17.50 20.86 21.52
CA THR A 101 16.52 21.95 21.53
C THR A 101 15.12 21.40 21.77
N VAL A 102 14.82 20.18 21.29
CA VAL A 102 13.57 19.48 21.55
C VAL A 102 13.80 18.33 22.51
N LYS A 103 13.60 18.61 23.81
CA LYS A 103 13.70 17.60 24.88
C LYS A 103 12.39 16.87 25.12
N ALA A 104 11.27 17.53 24.83
CA ALA A 104 9.92 17.00 24.87
C ALA A 104 9.13 17.63 23.72
N GLY A 105 8.20 16.88 23.15
CA GLY A 105 7.50 17.25 21.93
C GLY A 105 6.83 16.04 21.32
N VAL A 106 6.41 16.18 20.06
CA VAL A 106 5.81 15.11 19.27
C VAL A 106 6.65 14.81 18.04
N PHE A 107 6.66 13.54 17.65
CA PHE A 107 7.19 13.09 16.36
C PHE A 107 6.05 12.73 15.44
N ILE A 108 6.07 13.27 14.23
CA ILE A 108 5.06 12.98 13.22
C ILE A 108 5.76 12.49 11.96
N ALA A 109 5.37 11.33 11.44
CA ALA A 109 5.79 10.86 10.13
C ALA A 109 4.57 10.66 9.24
N VAL A 110 4.67 11.09 7.98
CA VAL A 110 3.63 10.94 6.97
C VAL A 110 4.05 9.83 6.03
N LEU A 111 3.18 8.86 5.78
CA LEU A 111 3.46 7.71 4.90
C LEU A 111 2.52 7.75 3.69
N ASP A 112 3.05 7.38 2.53
CA ASP A 112 2.27 7.29 1.29
C ASP A 112 1.22 6.17 1.35
N THR A 113 0.14 6.35 0.59
CA THR A 113 -1.04 5.47 0.63
C THR A 113 -0.81 4.09 0.02
N VAL A 114 0.21 3.93 -0.83
CA VAL A 114 0.40 2.76 -1.68
C VAL A 114 1.45 1.82 -1.10
N ASN A 115 2.62 2.35 -0.72
CA ASN A 115 3.78 1.56 -0.32
C ASN A 115 4.09 1.66 1.18
N ILE A 116 3.42 2.56 1.90
CA ILE A 116 3.68 2.84 3.31
C ILE A 116 5.15 3.27 3.53
N LEU A 117 5.68 4.05 2.60
CA LEU A 117 6.99 4.67 2.67
C LEU A 117 6.85 6.10 3.23
N PRO A 118 7.83 6.57 3.99
CA PRO A 118 7.79 7.91 4.54
C PRO A 118 7.93 8.95 3.44
N ILE A 119 7.12 9.99 3.53
CA ILE A 119 7.29 11.24 2.79
C ILE A 119 8.28 12.07 3.63
N PRO A 120 9.55 12.18 3.19
CA PRO A 120 10.55 12.88 3.98
C PRO A 120 10.26 14.38 4.02
N SER A 121 10.79 15.06 5.04
CA SER A 121 10.80 16.52 5.08
C SER A 121 11.59 17.09 3.91
N ASP A 122 11.06 18.14 3.28
CA ASP A 122 11.74 18.94 2.27
C ASP A 122 12.81 19.87 2.87
N GLY A 123 12.83 19.98 4.21
CA GLY A 123 13.81 20.72 4.98
C GLY A 123 13.37 22.12 5.41
N ALA A 124 13.76 22.46 6.65
CA ALA A 124 13.71 23.77 7.30
C ALA A 124 12.34 24.47 7.42
N GLY A 125 11.67 24.22 8.55
CA GLY A 125 10.71 25.13 9.22
C GLY A 125 9.45 25.44 8.43
N GLN A 126 9.12 24.62 7.44
CA GLN A 126 8.02 24.86 6.51
C GLN A 126 6.66 24.84 7.21
N TYR A 127 6.55 24.03 8.26
CA TYR A 127 5.32 23.81 9.00
C TYR A 127 5.42 24.23 10.47
N GLY A 128 6.52 24.91 10.85
CA GLY A 128 6.82 25.26 12.23
C GLY A 128 7.52 24.16 13.02
N GLU A 129 8.00 23.10 12.36
CA GLU A 129 8.72 22.02 13.03
C GLU A 129 10.07 22.49 13.58
N ASP A 130 10.36 22.18 14.84
CA ASP A 130 11.65 22.45 15.48
C ASP A 130 12.78 21.60 14.89
N TYR A 131 12.47 20.43 14.33
CA TYR A 131 13.45 19.60 13.65
C TYR A 131 12.85 18.71 12.57
N GLY A 132 13.47 18.76 11.41
CA GLY A 132 13.14 17.96 10.24
C GLY A 132 14.00 18.40 9.06
N PRO A 133 15.32 18.13 9.06
CA PRO A 133 16.16 18.49 7.93
C PRO A 133 15.73 17.76 6.67
N ALA A 134 16.13 18.28 5.49
CA ALA A 134 15.78 17.68 4.21
C ALA A 134 16.17 16.19 4.16
N GLY A 135 15.23 15.33 3.74
CA GLY A 135 15.42 13.88 3.70
C GLY A 135 15.18 13.15 5.03
N PHE A 136 14.82 13.86 6.10
CA PHE A 136 14.46 13.22 7.37
C PHE A 136 13.03 12.65 7.29
N ASN A 137 12.87 11.39 7.69
CA ASN A 137 11.60 10.67 7.63
C ASN A 137 10.67 11.01 8.80
N GLY A 138 10.47 12.30 9.05
CA GLY A 138 9.57 12.78 10.09
C GLY A 138 9.77 14.25 10.41
N TYR A 139 8.93 14.74 11.30
CA TYR A 139 8.83 16.12 11.72
C TYR A 139 8.70 16.13 13.24
N ILE A 140 9.52 16.94 13.89
CA ILE A 140 9.55 17.05 15.35
C ILE A 140 9.10 18.46 15.74
N PHE A 141 8.07 18.52 16.57
CA PHE A 141 7.50 19.76 17.07
C PHE A 141 7.56 19.79 18.59
N LYS A 142 7.89 20.94 19.17
CA LYS A 142 7.54 21.22 20.57
C LYS A 142 6.03 21.39 20.69
N THR A 143 5.56 21.31 21.93
CA THR A 143 4.14 21.46 22.26
C THR A 143 3.96 22.20 23.59
N ASP A 144 4.96 22.99 24.01
CA ASP A 144 5.02 23.66 25.30
C ASP A 144 3.92 24.75 25.40
N ASP A 145 3.72 25.53 24.34
CA ASP A 145 2.77 26.64 24.31
C ASP A 145 1.66 26.49 23.24
N VAL A 146 0.73 27.44 23.24
CA VAL A 146 -0.45 27.43 22.36
C VAL A 146 -0.06 27.59 20.89
N THR A 147 0.97 28.38 20.60
CA THR A 147 1.45 28.61 19.23
C THR A 147 2.03 27.32 18.66
N GLN A 148 2.88 26.64 19.44
CA GLN A 148 3.51 25.38 19.02
C GLN A 148 2.51 24.25 18.78
N ARG A 149 1.45 24.17 19.60
CA ARG A 149 0.34 23.24 19.34
C ARG A 149 -0.46 23.61 18.09
N GLY A 150 -0.55 24.90 17.77
CA GLY A 150 -1.13 25.39 16.52
C GLY A 150 -0.33 24.91 15.30
N GLU A 151 1.00 25.00 15.33
CA GLU A 151 1.88 24.51 14.26
C GLU A 151 1.67 23.01 13.98
N VAL A 152 1.50 22.20 15.02
CA VAL A 152 1.16 20.77 14.87
C VAL A 152 -0.20 20.57 14.19
N ILE A 153 -1.21 21.35 14.56
CA ILE A 153 -2.55 21.26 13.95
C ILE A 153 -2.49 21.68 12.49
N ASP A 154 -1.86 22.82 12.19
CA ASP A 154 -1.70 23.33 10.83
C ASP A 154 -0.94 22.33 9.95
N PHE A 155 0.11 21.68 10.50
CA PHE A 155 0.81 20.62 9.81
C PHE A 155 -0.11 19.44 9.48
N LEU A 156 -0.87 18.92 10.47
CA LEU A 156 -1.78 17.80 10.25
C LEU A 156 -2.88 18.12 9.24
N GLU A 157 -3.39 19.35 9.23
CA GLU A 157 -4.39 19.81 8.27
C GLU A 157 -3.82 19.99 6.85
N SER A 158 -2.50 20.19 6.72
CA SER A 158 -1.83 20.31 5.41
C SER A 158 -1.61 18.97 4.69
N ILE A 159 -1.72 17.84 5.40
CA ILE A 159 -1.43 16.51 4.86
C ILE A 159 -2.52 16.12 3.85
N GLU A 160 -2.09 15.66 2.66
CA GLU A 160 -3.01 15.21 1.62
C GLU A 160 -3.93 14.05 2.11
N PRO A 161 -5.24 14.12 1.85
CA PRO A 161 -6.18 13.09 2.26
C PRO A 161 -5.79 11.69 1.74
N GLY A 162 -5.82 10.71 2.65
CA GLY A 162 -5.51 9.31 2.36
C GLY A 162 -4.15 8.87 2.87
N ASN A 163 -3.19 9.80 3.04
CA ASN A 163 -1.90 9.49 3.63
C ASN A 163 -2.04 9.03 5.08
N TYR A 164 -1.14 8.15 5.50
CA TYR A 164 -1.11 7.65 6.87
C TYR A 164 -0.22 8.54 7.74
N VAL A 165 -0.64 8.75 8.98
CA VAL A 165 0.10 9.55 9.95
C VAL A 165 0.50 8.68 11.13
N VAL A 166 1.80 8.61 11.38
CA VAL A 166 2.37 8.06 12.60
C VAL A 166 2.63 9.21 13.55
N PHE A 167 2.03 9.16 14.74
CA PHE A 167 2.10 10.21 15.76
C PHE A 167 2.43 9.57 17.10
N PHE A 168 3.53 9.99 17.75
CA PHE A 168 3.86 9.60 19.12
C PHE A 168 4.72 10.65 19.84
#